data_AF-A0A4U8SIZ6-F1
#
_entry.id   AF-A0A4U8SIZ6-F1
#
_cell.length_a   1.000
_cell.length_b   1.000
_cell.length_c   1.000
_cell.angle_alpha   90.00
_cell.angle_beta   90.00
_cell.angle_gamma   90.00
#
_symmetry.space_group_name_H-M   'P 1'
#
loop_
_entity.id
_entity.type
_entity.pdbx_description
1 polymer ?
#
loop_
_entity_poly.entity_id
_entity_poly.type
_entity_poly.pdbx_seq_one_letter_code
_entity_poly.pdbx_strand_id
1 'polypeptide(L)'
;MAKDFAYFKNKAKLAFNKRQYLRVLEILSYAHLLLENLSDKESLYIKMLSALSDMALDYEDEARALFEYYQVTHIKNNQEVAKVVLGMVENFDKNLYALNLAIWSLQEAEIDKNDGILYEDFETHSAKVGFKEAFEDLMFSSKIIFTNKSEFLFFVRNLVKFGFEDVAINYFENSGNLLFYDRDFMRLYRKILQGKKL
;
A
#
# COMPACT_ATOMS: atom_id res chain seq x y z
N MET A 1 -10.34 -0.61 40.93
CA MET A 1 -11.25 -0.70 39.77
C MET A 1 -10.76 -1.85 38.90
N ALA A 2 -11.58 -2.88 38.67
CA ALA A 2 -11.19 -3.98 37.79
C ALA A 2 -10.94 -3.42 36.38
N LYS A 3 -9.83 -3.80 35.73
CA LYS A 3 -9.54 -3.38 34.36
C LYS A 3 -10.44 -4.19 33.43
N ASP A 4 -11.47 -3.54 32.89
CA ASP A 4 -12.41 -4.14 31.95
C ASP A 4 -12.02 -3.89 30.49
N PHE A 5 -12.78 -4.43 29.54
CA PHE A 5 -12.53 -4.23 28.11
C PHE A 5 -12.49 -2.74 27.72
N ALA A 6 -13.38 -1.92 28.29
CA ALA A 6 -13.44 -0.49 28.00
C ALA A 6 -12.14 0.23 28.38
N TYR A 7 -11.54 -0.12 29.53
CA TYR A 7 -10.24 0.38 29.95
C TYR A 7 -9.15 0.05 28.92
N PHE A 8 -9.02 -1.22 28.51
CA PHE A 8 -7.99 -1.62 27.55
C PHE A 8 -8.21 -0.99 26.17
N LYS A 9 -9.45 -0.98 25.70
CA LYS A 9 -9.85 -0.35 24.43
C LYS A 9 -9.44 1.11 24.35
N ASN A 10 -9.79 1.91 25.36
CA ASN A 10 -9.48 3.34 25.38
C ASN A 10 -7.97 3.59 25.45
N LYS A 11 -7.26 2.79 26.25
CA LYS A 11 -5.80 2.89 26.39
C LYS A 11 -5.09 2.53 25.08
N ALA A 12 -5.50 1.45 24.42
CA ALA A 12 -4.97 1.03 23.12
C ALA A 12 -5.24 2.08 22.03
N LYS A 13 -6.47 2.61 21.95
CA LYS A 13 -6.82 3.68 21.00
C LYS A 13 -5.98 4.94 21.19
N LEU A 14 -5.74 5.34 22.43
CA LEU A 14 -4.91 6.50 22.75
C LEU A 14 -3.44 6.26 22.37
N ALA A 15 -2.92 5.06 22.60
CA ALA A 15 -1.57 4.69 22.17
C ALA A 15 -1.44 4.68 20.63
N PHE A 16 -2.45 4.16 19.91
CA PHE A 16 -2.49 4.16 18.45
C PHE A 16 -2.45 5.59 17.89
N ASN A 17 -3.30 6.48 18.42
CA ASN A 17 -3.30 7.90 18.01
C ASN A 17 -1.95 8.60 18.28
N LYS A 18 -1.22 8.17 19.31
CA LYS A 18 0.12 8.65 19.66
C LYS A 18 1.24 7.96 18.86
N ARG A 19 0.92 7.12 17.87
CA ARG A 19 1.89 6.37 17.04
C ARG A 19 2.74 5.37 17.84
N GLN A 20 2.20 4.85 18.95
CA GLN A 20 2.91 3.92 19.82
C GLN A 20 2.48 2.47 19.51
N TYR A 21 2.72 1.99 18.29
CA TYR A 21 2.11 0.75 17.79
C TYR A 21 2.54 -0.52 18.54
N LEU A 22 3.83 -0.67 18.87
CA LEU A 22 4.31 -1.75 19.74
C LEU A 22 3.60 -1.75 21.11
N ARG A 23 3.36 -0.56 21.67
CA ARG A 23 2.62 -0.41 22.91
C ARG A 23 1.14 -0.80 22.78
N VAL A 24 0.54 -0.56 21.61
CA VAL A 24 -0.82 -1.03 21.32
C VAL A 24 -0.86 -2.55 21.35
N LEU A 25 0.08 -3.20 20.67
CA LEU A 25 0.20 -4.66 20.67
C LEU A 25 0.36 -5.21 22.09
N GLU A 26 1.26 -4.64 22.90
CA GLU A 26 1.40 -5.00 24.33
C GLU A 26 0.07 -4.89 25.08
N ILE A 27 -0.60 -3.73 25.00
CA ILE A 27 -1.87 -3.47 25.71
C ILE A 27 -2.93 -4.51 25.30
N LEU A 28 -3.03 -4.83 24.01
CA LEU A 28 -4.04 -5.74 23.47
C LEU A 28 -3.71 -7.21 23.80
N SER A 29 -2.45 -7.61 23.81
CA SER A 29 -2.01 -8.92 24.29
C SER A 29 -2.35 -9.10 25.78
N TYR A 30 -2.09 -8.08 26.61
CA TYR A 30 -2.51 -8.09 28.03
C TYR A 30 -4.04 -8.17 28.17
N ALA A 31 -4.78 -7.43 27.35
CA ALA A 31 -6.25 -7.47 27.37
C ALA A 31 -6.78 -8.87 27.04
N HIS A 32 -6.20 -9.52 26.02
CA HIS A 32 -6.60 -10.86 25.59
C HIS A 32 -6.36 -11.93 26.66
N LEU A 33 -5.28 -11.81 27.45
CA LEU A 33 -4.95 -12.75 28.52
C LEU A 33 -5.78 -12.55 29.80
N LEU A 34 -6.15 -11.30 30.10
CA LEU A 34 -6.79 -10.95 31.38
C LEU A 34 -8.32 -10.89 31.33
N LEU A 35 -8.89 -10.69 30.13
CA LEU A 35 -10.33 -10.58 29.96
C LEU A 35 -10.93 -11.95 29.65
N GLU A 36 -11.62 -12.52 30.63
CA GLU A 36 -12.44 -13.71 30.44
C GLU A 36 -13.76 -13.35 29.71
N ASN A 37 -14.27 -14.24 28.86
CA ASN A 37 -15.57 -14.10 28.19
C ASN A 37 -15.75 -12.86 27.29
N LEU A 38 -14.73 -12.51 26.49
CA LEU A 38 -14.87 -11.46 25.46
C LEU A 38 -16.01 -11.81 24.48
N SER A 39 -16.91 -10.86 24.25
CA SER A 39 -17.90 -10.99 23.18
C SER A 39 -17.22 -11.01 21.81
N ASP A 40 -17.92 -11.53 20.79
CA ASP A 40 -17.42 -11.54 19.41
C ASP A 40 -17.01 -10.15 18.92
N LYS A 41 -17.76 -9.12 19.33
CA LYS A 41 -17.47 -7.72 18.99
C LYS A 41 -16.17 -7.23 19.61
N GLU A 42 -15.91 -7.58 20.86
CA GLU A 42 -14.72 -7.17 21.60
C GLU A 42 -13.49 -7.92 21.09
N SER A 43 -13.63 -9.22 20.88
CA SER A 43 -12.61 -10.06 20.26
C SER A 43 -12.23 -9.56 18.86
N LEU A 44 -13.24 -9.19 18.04
CA LEU A 44 -13.00 -8.66 16.71
C LEU A 44 -12.31 -7.28 16.74
N TYR A 45 -12.67 -6.42 17.68
CA TYR A 45 -11.99 -5.15 17.88
C TYR A 45 -10.50 -5.35 18.21
N ILE A 46 -10.20 -6.27 19.13
CA ILE A 46 -8.82 -6.60 19.51
C ILE A 46 -8.05 -7.09 18.28
N LYS A 47 -8.61 -8.06 17.54
CA LYS A 47 -7.97 -8.59 16.32
C LYS A 47 -7.69 -7.50 15.28
N MET A 48 -8.69 -6.68 14.96
CA MET A 48 -8.56 -5.60 13.98
C MET A 48 -7.51 -4.56 14.40
N LEU A 49 -7.55 -4.10 15.66
CA LEU A 49 -6.60 -3.08 16.11
C LEU A 49 -5.18 -3.63 16.25
N SER A 50 -5.03 -4.92 16.61
CA SER A 50 -3.73 -5.59 16.58
C SER A 50 -3.18 -5.69 15.15
N ALA A 51 -3.99 -6.14 14.18
CA ALA A 51 -3.57 -6.24 12.78
C ALA A 51 -3.18 -4.87 12.18
N LEU A 52 -3.95 -3.81 12.48
CA LEU A 52 -3.58 -2.46 12.08
C LEU A 52 -2.30 -1.96 12.76
N SER A 53 -2.07 -2.32 14.02
CA SER A 53 -0.86 -1.89 14.75
C SER A 53 0.38 -2.61 14.25
N ASP A 54 0.24 -3.87 13.87
CA ASP A 54 1.29 -4.67 13.23
C ASP A 54 1.61 -4.09 11.84
N MET A 55 0.59 -3.91 10.99
CA MET A 55 0.72 -3.24 9.69
C MET A 55 1.37 -1.86 9.80
N ALA A 56 1.06 -1.08 10.84
CA ALA A 56 1.61 0.26 11.04
C ALA A 56 3.11 0.29 11.37
N LEU A 57 3.74 -0.86 11.68
CA LEU A 57 5.19 -0.94 11.87
C LEU A 57 5.94 -0.75 10.55
N ASP A 58 5.38 -1.27 9.45
CA ASP A 58 5.97 -1.22 8.11
C ASP A 58 5.25 -0.24 7.17
N TYR A 59 3.94 -0.05 7.35
CA TYR A 59 3.02 0.71 6.48
C TYR A 59 2.12 1.65 7.33
N GLU A 60 2.76 2.57 8.06
CA GLU A 60 2.10 3.45 9.04
C GLU A 60 0.92 4.25 8.44
N ASP A 61 1.12 4.89 7.28
CA ASP A 61 0.13 5.81 6.72
C ASP A 61 -1.13 5.08 6.23
N GLU A 62 -0.97 3.88 5.69
CA GLU A 62 -2.04 2.99 5.24
C GLU A 62 -2.84 2.45 6.42
N ALA A 63 -2.16 1.94 7.45
CA ALA A 63 -2.81 1.44 8.66
C ALA A 63 -3.60 2.56 9.38
N ARG A 64 -3.05 3.77 9.44
CA ARG A 64 -3.75 4.93 10.00
C ARG A 64 -4.98 5.32 9.19
N ALA A 65 -4.89 5.31 7.86
CA ALA A 65 -6.03 5.60 7.00
C ALA A 65 -7.17 4.59 7.18
N LEU A 66 -6.85 3.30 7.32
CA LEU A 66 -7.83 2.25 7.64
C LEU A 66 -8.44 2.44 9.04
N PHE A 67 -7.64 2.88 10.02
CA PHE A 67 -8.14 3.19 11.34
C PHE A 67 -9.05 4.43 11.35
N GLU A 68 -8.73 5.46 10.58
CA GLU A 68 -9.59 6.64 10.39
C GLU A 68 -10.91 6.24 9.70
N TYR A 69 -10.86 5.40 8.67
CA TYR A 69 -12.04 4.84 8.02
C TYR A 69 -12.93 4.07 9.01
N TYR A 70 -12.33 3.24 9.87
CA TYR A 70 -13.05 2.56 10.95
C TYR A 70 -13.73 3.56 11.90
N GLN A 71 -13.02 4.63 12.28
CA GLN A 71 -13.53 5.66 13.19
C GLN A 71 -14.71 6.45 12.64
N VAL A 72 -14.71 6.76 11.34
CA VAL A 72 -15.76 7.56 10.69
C VAL A 72 -16.99 6.70 10.37
N THR A 73 -16.80 5.44 9.97
CA THR A 73 -17.90 4.54 9.55
C THR A 73 -18.65 3.92 10.75
N HIS A 74 -18.16 4.18 11.97
CA HIS A 74 -18.69 3.66 13.24
C HIS A 74 -20.13 4.03 13.61
N ILE A 75 -20.78 4.91 12.84
CA ILE A 75 -22.09 5.48 13.17
C ILE A 75 -23.25 4.52 12.83
N LYS A 76 -23.04 3.43 12.07
CA LYS A 76 -24.17 2.57 11.61
C LYS A 76 -24.09 1.06 11.86
N ASN A 77 -22.92 0.41 11.93
CA ASN A 77 -22.83 -1.00 12.38
C ASN A 77 -21.38 -1.42 12.69
N ASN A 78 -21.05 -1.67 13.96
CA ASN A 78 -19.66 -1.69 14.45
C ASN A 78 -18.90 -2.99 14.10
N GLN A 79 -19.56 -4.14 14.08
CA GLN A 79 -18.90 -5.43 13.79
C GLN A 79 -18.53 -5.57 12.31
N GLU A 80 -19.43 -5.18 11.41
CA GLU A 80 -19.21 -5.33 9.96
C GLU A 80 -18.04 -4.48 9.47
N VAL A 81 -17.90 -3.25 9.98
CA VAL A 81 -16.76 -2.39 9.62
C VAL A 81 -15.44 -2.96 10.13
N ALA A 82 -15.41 -3.54 11.33
CA ALA A 82 -14.19 -4.18 11.84
C ALA A 82 -13.77 -5.40 11.02
N LYS A 83 -14.73 -6.22 10.54
CA LYS A 83 -14.45 -7.32 9.61
C LYS A 83 -13.92 -6.81 8.27
N VAL A 84 -14.52 -5.76 7.72
CA VAL A 84 -14.09 -5.15 6.46
C VAL A 84 -12.66 -4.64 6.57
N VAL A 85 -12.33 -3.93 7.65
CA VAL A 85 -10.97 -3.40 7.88
C VAL A 85 -9.97 -4.53 8.09
N LEU A 86 -10.32 -5.55 8.88
CA LEU A 86 -9.45 -6.71 9.06
C LEU A 86 -9.21 -7.44 7.72
N GLY A 87 -10.25 -7.63 6.91
CA GLY A 87 -10.14 -8.17 5.56
C GLY A 87 -9.30 -7.29 4.64
N MET A 88 -9.31 -5.97 4.79
CA MET A 88 -8.44 -5.06 4.04
C MET A 88 -6.97 -5.23 4.45
N VAL A 89 -6.67 -5.42 5.73
CA VAL A 89 -5.30 -5.69 6.22
C VAL A 89 -4.83 -7.07 5.75
N GLU A 90 -5.65 -8.12 5.92
CA GLU A 90 -5.31 -9.48 5.48
C GLU A 90 -5.15 -9.59 3.95
N ASN A 91 -5.92 -8.81 3.20
CA ASN A 91 -5.78 -8.74 1.76
C ASN A 91 -4.68 -7.77 1.32
N PHE A 92 -4.16 -6.89 2.19
CA PHE A 92 -3.05 -6.01 1.84
C PHE A 92 -1.81 -6.83 1.47
N ASP A 93 -1.44 -7.79 2.31
CA ASP A 93 -0.32 -8.70 2.05
C ASP A 93 -0.60 -9.64 0.88
N LYS A 94 -1.82 -10.17 0.77
CA LYS A 94 -2.21 -11.04 -0.36
C LYS A 94 -2.27 -10.30 -1.69
N ASN A 95 -2.64 -9.02 -1.71
CA ASN A 95 -2.66 -8.19 -2.91
C ASN A 95 -1.26 -7.70 -3.26
N LEU A 96 -0.38 -7.48 -2.29
CA LEU A 96 1.05 -7.24 -2.54
C LEU A 96 1.71 -8.51 -3.11
N TYR A 97 1.39 -9.68 -2.56
CA TYR A 97 1.87 -10.98 -3.01
C TYR A 97 1.26 -11.39 -4.35
N ALA A 98 -0.03 -11.10 -4.60
CA ALA A 98 -0.68 -11.33 -5.89
C ALA A 98 -0.24 -10.31 -6.95
N LEU A 99 0.09 -9.07 -6.56
CA LEU A 99 0.75 -8.09 -7.42
C LEU A 99 2.14 -8.60 -7.80
N ASN A 100 2.92 -9.08 -6.84
CA ASN A 100 4.20 -9.73 -7.13
C ASN A 100 3.99 -10.97 -8.02
N LEU A 101 3.10 -11.91 -7.69
CA LEU A 101 2.83 -13.08 -8.53
C LEU A 101 2.27 -12.74 -9.92
N ALA A 102 1.49 -11.68 -10.06
CA ALA A 102 0.98 -11.20 -11.35
C ALA A 102 2.08 -10.50 -12.16
N ILE A 103 2.96 -9.73 -11.51
CA ILE A 103 4.18 -9.21 -12.13
C ILE A 103 5.06 -10.38 -12.61
N TRP A 104 5.22 -11.41 -11.78
CA TRP A 104 5.99 -12.63 -12.09
C TRP A 104 5.31 -13.51 -13.17
N SER A 105 3.99 -13.60 -13.22
CA SER A 105 3.28 -14.41 -14.22
C SER A 105 3.11 -13.69 -15.56
N LEU A 106 3.01 -12.35 -15.56
CA LEU A 106 3.18 -11.52 -16.75
C LEU A 106 4.61 -11.60 -17.28
N GLN A 107 5.60 -11.78 -16.41
CA GLN A 107 6.98 -12.06 -16.80
C GLN A 107 7.11 -13.43 -17.46
N GLU A 108 6.50 -14.51 -16.93
CA GLU A 108 6.62 -15.87 -17.50
C GLU A 108 5.82 -16.12 -18.79
N ALA A 109 4.65 -15.49 -18.97
CA ALA A 109 3.77 -15.75 -20.12
C ALA A 109 4.22 -15.08 -21.44
N GLU A 110 5.24 -14.21 -21.39
CA GLU A 110 5.81 -13.52 -22.57
C GLU A 110 7.33 -13.78 -22.74
N ILE A 111 7.90 -14.78 -22.05
CA ILE A 111 9.35 -15.10 -22.11
C ILE A 111 9.79 -15.62 -23.49
N ASP A 112 8.86 -16.04 -24.35
CA ASP A 112 9.21 -16.38 -25.72
C ASP A 112 9.24 -15.12 -26.61
N LYS A 113 10.41 -14.47 -26.56
CA LYS A 113 10.99 -13.51 -27.54
C LYS A 113 10.72 -12.02 -27.29
N ASN A 114 11.46 -11.41 -26.35
CA ASN A 114 12.39 -10.27 -26.61
C ASN A 114 12.64 -9.42 -25.34
N ASP A 115 13.92 -9.35 -24.94
CA ASP A 115 14.63 -8.28 -24.21
C ASP A 115 13.84 -7.44 -23.18
N GLY A 116 13.59 -8.00 -22.00
CA GLY A 116 13.28 -7.20 -20.81
C GLY A 116 14.56 -6.74 -20.10
N ILE A 117 14.62 -5.49 -19.65
CA ILE A 117 15.71 -4.97 -18.81
C ILE A 117 15.19 -4.61 -17.42
N LEU A 118 16.01 -4.81 -16.38
CA LEU A 118 15.64 -4.37 -15.03
C LEU A 118 15.69 -2.84 -14.96
N TYR A 119 14.84 -2.26 -14.11
CA TYR A 119 14.85 -0.82 -13.87
C TYR A 119 16.21 -0.33 -13.34
N GLU A 120 16.89 -1.13 -12.53
CA GLU A 120 18.26 -0.82 -12.07
C GLU A 120 19.27 -0.73 -13.23
N ASP A 121 19.15 -1.60 -14.24
CA ASP A 121 19.98 -1.56 -15.44
C ASP A 121 19.64 -0.33 -16.30
N PHE A 122 18.35 0.01 -16.40
CA PHE A 122 17.90 1.25 -17.01
C PHE A 122 18.48 2.47 -16.30
N GLU A 123 18.47 2.51 -14.96
CA GLU A 123 19.05 3.60 -14.19
C GLU A 123 20.55 3.74 -14.43
N THR A 124 21.26 2.60 -14.50
CA THR A 124 22.69 2.57 -14.81
C THR A 124 22.99 3.12 -16.21
N HIS A 125 22.12 2.85 -17.18
CA HIS A 125 22.24 3.39 -18.54
C HIS A 125 21.85 4.88 -18.60
N SER A 126 20.71 5.23 -18.01
CA SER A 126 20.20 6.60 -17.87
C SER A 126 21.18 7.54 -17.17
N ALA A 127 21.95 7.05 -16.20
CA ALA A 127 23.00 7.85 -15.56
C ALA A 127 24.13 8.25 -16.52
N LYS A 128 24.34 7.52 -17.62
CA LYS A 128 25.41 7.76 -18.60
C LYS A 128 24.98 8.69 -19.73
N VAL A 129 23.78 8.48 -20.28
CA VAL A 129 23.28 9.19 -21.48
C VAL A 129 22.16 10.19 -21.16
N GLY A 130 21.64 10.17 -19.93
CA GLY A 130 20.49 10.97 -19.52
C GLY A 130 19.17 10.22 -19.73
N PHE A 131 18.20 10.46 -18.85
CA PHE A 131 16.92 9.73 -18.82
C PHE A 131 16.17 9.77 -20.15
N LYS A 132 16.12 10.95 -20.79
CA LYS A 132 15.37 11.13 -22.03
C LYS A 132 15.94 10.25 -23.15
N GLU A 133 17.26 10.29 -23.33
CA GLU A 133 17.97 9.54 -24.37
C GLU A 133 17.91 8.04 -24.09
N ALA A 134 18.17 7.63 -22.84
CA ALA A 134 18.03 6.22 -22.42
C ALA A 134 16.60 5.69 -22.61
N PHE A 135 15.58 6.51 -22.36
CA PHE A 135 14.19 6.10 -22.54
C PHE A 135 13.83 5.99 -24.02
N GLU A 136 14.27 6.93 -24.85
CA GLU A 136 14.08 6.88 -26.32
C GLU A 136 14.75 5.65 -26.95
N ASP A 137 15.92 5.25 -26.45
CA ASP A 137 16.64 4.04 -26.87
C ASP A 137 15.87 2.74 -26.54
N LEU A 138 15.03 2.77 -25.50
CA LEU A 138 14.27 1.61 -25.02
C LEU A 138 12.83 1.53 -25.52
N MET A 139 12.22 2.67 -25.86
CA MET A 139 10.82 2.78 -26.26
C MET A 139 10.43 1.89 -27.47
N PHE A 140 11.41 1.37 -28.21
CA PHE A 140 11.19 0.58 -29.42
C PHE A 140 11.57 -0.90 -29.31
N SER A 141 12.27 -1.33 -28.26
CA SER A 141 12.98 -2.62 -28.26
C SER A 141 12.83 -3.45 -27.00
N SER A 142 12.56 -2.86 -25.83
CA SER A 142 12.68 -3.58 -24.56
C SER A 142 11.65 -3.16 -23.51
N LYS A 143 11.23 -4.11 -22.68
CA LYS A 143 10.34 -3.84 -21.53
C LYS A 143 11.16 -3.55 -20.28
N ILE A 144 10.81 -2.49 -19.54
CA ILE A 144 11.41 -2.18 -18.24
C ILE A 144 10.68 -2.98 -17.14
N ILE A 145 11.45 -3.73 -16.37
CA ILE A 145 10.99 -4.58 -15.28
C ILE A 145 11.25 -3.88 -13.94
N PHE A 146 10.19 -3.70 -13.15
CA PHE A 146 10.27 -3.11 -11.81
C PHE A 146 10.23 -4.20 -10.75
N THR A 147 11.06 -4.08 -9.72
CA THR A 147 11.11 -5.04 -8.60
C THR A 147 10.28 -4.56 -7.41
N ASN A 148 9.99 -3.25 -7.35
CA ASN A 148 9.20 -2.66 -6.28
C ASN A 148 8.42 -1.40 -6.74
N LYS A 149 7.46 -0.99 -5.90
CA LYS A 149 6.58 0.16 -6.14
C LYS A 149 7.33 1.48 -6.27
N SER A 150 8.41 1.67 -5.50
CA SER A 150 9.17 2.93 -5.48
C SER A 150 9.85 3.17 -6.82
N GLU A 151 10.43 2.13 -7.42
CA GLU A 151 11.02 2.17 -8.76
C GLU A 151 9.99 2.56 -9.82
N PHE A 152 8.84 1.89 -9.84
CA PHE A 152 7.75 2.21 -10.77
C PHE A 152 7.32 3.68 -10.63
N LEU A 153 7.03 4.13 -9.40
CA LEU A 153 6.59 5.50 -9.16
C LEU A 153 7.66 6.54 -9.54
N PHE A 154 8.93 6.22 -9.32
CA PHE A 154 10.03 7.11 -9.67
C PHE A 154 10.24 7.19 -11.19
N PHE A 155 10.18 6.05 -11.87
CA PHE A 155 10.20 5.98 -13.33
C PHE A 155 9.09 6.82 -13.95
N VAL A 156 7.84 6.64 -13.49
CA VAL A 156 6.69 7.35 -14.04
C VAL A 156 6.73 8.85 -13.74
N ARG A 157 7.26 9.27 -12.58
CA ARG A 157 7.55 10.70 -12.32
C ARG A 157 8.56 11.26 -13.30
N ASN A 158 9.59 10.50 -13.64
CA ASN A 158 10.60 10.94 -14.61
C ASN A 158 10.01 11.02 -16.02
N LEU A 159 9.14 10.10 -16.44
CA LEU A 159 8.43 10.21 -17.71
C LEU A 159 7.74 11.57 -17.86
N VAL A 160 6.94 11.97 -16.87
CA VAL A 160 6.25 13.26 -16.86
C VAL A 160 7.23 14.42 -16.81
N LYS A 161 8.28 14.34 -15.98
CA LYS A 161 9.31 15.38 -15.88
C LYS A 161 9.99 15.66 -17.22
N PHE A 162 10.15 14.63 -18.07
CA PHE A 162 10.85 14.72 -19.34
C PHE A 162 9.92 14.81 -20.56
N GLY A 163 8.62 15.04 -20.36
CA GLY A 163 7.65 15.32 -21.44
C GLY A 163 7.04 14.07 -22.09
N PHE A 164 7.01 12.95 -21.37
CA PHE A 164 6.41 11.68 -21.79
C PHE A 164 5.09 11.41 -21.04
N GLU A 165 4.24 12.43 -20.89
CA GLU A 165 2.99 12.35 -20.12
C GLU A 165 2.02 11.30 -20.66
N ASP A 166 1.86 11.22 -21.98
CA ASP A 166 0.95 10.25 -22.61
C ASP A 166 1.41 8.81 -22.36
N VAL A 167 2.74 8.59 -22.34
CA VAL A 167 3.32 7.29 -22.04
C VAL A 167 3.14 6.95 -20.56
N ALA A 168 3.34 7.93 -19.67
CA ALA A 168 3.05 7.78 -18.25
C ALA A 168 1.58 7.36 -18.02
N ILE A 169 0.63 8.03 -18.67
CA ILE A 169 -0.81 7.70 -18.61
C ILE A 169 -1.06 6.27 -19.07
N ASN A 170 -0.43 5.82 -20.16
CA ASN A 170 -0.58 4.46 -20.67
C ASN A 170 -0.08 3.40 -19.65
N TYR A 171 1.04 3.67 -18.96
CA TYR A 171 1.48 2.85 -17.84
C TYR A 171 0.47 2.85 -16.68
N PHE A 172 -0.15 3.99 -16.38
CA PHE A 172 -1.20 4.10 -15.35
C PHE A 172 -2.42 3.26 -15.70
N GLU A 173 -2.95 3.37 -16.92
CA GLU A 173 -4.20 2.72 -17.33
C GLU A 173 -4.05 1.19 -17.44
N ASN A 174 -2.88 0.71 -17.89
CA ASN A 174 -2.62 -0.73 -18.02
C ASN A 174 -2.23 -1.43 -16.72
N SER A 175 -1.86 -0.66 -15.69
CA SER A 175 -1.45 -1.21 -14.39
C SER A 175 -2.63 -1.71 -13.53
N GLY A 176 -3.85 -1.60 -14.05
CA GLY A 176 -5.06 -2.22 -13.51
C GLY A 176 -5.70 -1.45 -12.36
N ASN A 177 -6.92 -1.88 -11.99
CA ASN A 177 -7.77 -1.22 -10.99
C ASN A 177 -7.18 -1.16 -9.56
N LEU A 178 -6.06 -1.85 -9.28
CA LEU A 178 -5.48 -1.95 -7.93
C LEU A 178 -4.68 -0.71 -7.52
N LEU A 179 -4.07 0.01 -8.47
CA LEU A 179 -3.24 1.17 -8.16
C LEU A 179 -4.06 2.45 -7.91
N PHE A 180 -5.36 2.42 -8.21
CA PHE A 180 -6.32 3.47 -7.86
C PHE A 180 -6.53 3.62 -6.34
N TYR A 181 -6.16 2.63 -5.53
CA TYR A 181 -6.29 2.71 -4.08
C TYR A 181 -5.05 3.30 -3.39
N ASP A 182 -3.97 3.50 -4.13
CA ASP A 182 -2.75 4.09 -3.62
C ASP A 182 -2.78 5.63 -3.70
N ARG A 183 -2.58 6.30 -2.56
CA ARG A 183 -2.69 7.77 -2.49
C ARG A 183 -1.60 8.48 -3.28
N ASP A 184 -0.38 7.95 -3.32
CA ASP A 184 0.72 8.55 -4.07
C ASP A 184 0.52 8.40 -5.57
N PHE A 185 0.05 7.23 -5.97
CA PHE A 185 -0.34 6.92 -7.33
C PHE A 185 -1.48 7.83 -7.81
N MET A 186 -2.57 7.93 -7.05
CA MET A 186 -3.72 8.78 -7.37
C MET A 186 -3.38 10.28 -7.34
N ARG A 187 -2.41 10.69 -6.52
CA ARG A 187 -1.91 12.06 -6.50
C ARG A 187 -1.09 12.36 -7.75
N LEU A 188 -0.21 11.44 -8.15
CA LEU A 188 0.61 11.57 -9.35
C LEU A 188 -0.27 11.56 -10.61
N TYR A 189 -1.17 10.59 -10.74
CA TYR A 189 -2.12 10.49 -11.86
C TYR A 189 -2.97 11.76 -12.01
N ARG A 190 -3.52 12.29 -10.91
CA ARG A 190 -4.26 13.57 -10.94
C ARG A 190 -3.41 14.77 -11.35
N LYS A 191 -2.13 14.83 -10.96
CA LYS A 191 -1.24 15.92 -11.38
C LYS A 191 -1.01 15.90 -12.89
N ILE A 192 -0.85 14.72 -13.46
CA ILE A 192 -0.62 14.51 -14.89
C ILE A 192 -1.86 14.96 -15.69
N LEU A 193 -3.05 14.47 -15.33
CA LEU A 193 -4.30 14.85 -16.00
C LEU A 193 -4.62 16.35 -15.93
N GLN A 194 -4.13 17.05 -14.89
CA GLN A 194 -4.35 18.49 -14.71
C GLN A 194 -3.29 19.36 -15.41
N GLY A 195 -2.29 18.76 -16.07
CA GLY A 195 -1.20 19.50 -16.72
C GLY A 195 -0.40 20.38 -15.75
N LYS A 196 -0.44 20.08 -14.44
CA LYS A 196 0.29 20.87 -13.44
C LYS A 196 1.73 20.37 -13.39
N LYS A 197 2.69 21.30 -13.54
CA LYS A 197 4.13 21.01 -13.35
C LYS A 197 4.35 20.25 -12.04
N LEU A 198 5.04 19.12 -12.13
CA LEU A 198 5.25 18.17 -11.03
C LEU A 198 6.02 18.78 -9.86
#